data_AF-A0A7S2V3U6-F1
#
_entry.id   AF-A0A7S2V3U6-F1
#
_cell.length_a   1.000
_cell.length_b   1.000
_cell.length_c   1.000
_cell.angle_alpha   90.00
_cell.angle_beta   90.00
_cell.angle_gamma   90.00
#
_symmetry.space_group_name_H-M   'P 1'
#
loop_
_entity.id
_entity.type
_entity.pdbx_description
1 polymer ?
#
loop_
_entity_poly.entity_id
_entity_poly.type
_entity_poly.pdbx_seq_one_letter_code
_entity_poly.pdbx_strand_id
1 'polypeptide(L)'
;MSKEADFKDSKLDDYDEKDAKGSSSWLVGEDMVVVNRIEVGPSACPVTDGLELEVDFDIDREAQEAQWEIKLIVDSSHTRHIIILGSTEPDDYAEGPNNFYFSVPSVNISGVKPGALTSAGLLVASLKGTVGGDKVHIVDIKMVVQVEEEDGQFIRNIFNPLE
;
A
#
# COMPACT_ATOMS: atom_id res chain seq x y z
N MET A 1 11.78 56.65 -31.27
CA MET A 1 10.99 56.57 -30.02
C MET A 1 11.47 55.34 -29.27
N SER A 2 12.47 55.54 -28.40
CA SER A 2 12.99 54.52 -27.48
C SER A 2 12.25 54.64 -26.16
N LYS A 3 11.92 53.50 -25.55
CA LYS A 3 11.68 53.39 -24.10
C LYS A 3 12.30 52.08 -23.63
N GLU A 4 13.44 52.22 -22.95
CA GLU A 4 13.96 51.26 -21.99
C GLU A 4 12.99 51.19 -20.79
N ALA A 5 12.86 50.01 -20.19
CA ALA A 5 12.22 49.82 -18.91
C ALA A 5 13.15 49.02 -17.99
N ASP A 6 13.67 49.77 -17.01
CA ASP A 6 14.22 49.44 -15.69
C ASP A 6 14.34 47.98 -15.26
N PHE A 7 15.60 47.58 -15.03
CA PHE A 7 15.98 46.48 -14.16
C PHE A 7 16.11 47.02 -12.72
N LYS A 8 15.21 46.61 -11.81
CA LYS A 8 15.36 46.88 -10.38
C LYS A 8 15.93 45.66 -9.67
N ASP A 9 17.14 45.87 -9.18
CA ASP A 9 17.87 45.04 -8.24
C ASP A 9 17.25 45.16 -6.83
N SER A 10 16.92 44.03 -6.21
CA SER A 10 16.71 43.98 -4.77
C SER A 10 16.96 42.58 -4.20
N LYS A 11 18.15 42.45 -3.61
CA LYS A 11 18.44 41.80 -2.32
C LYS A 11 18.17 40.30 -2.20
N LEU A 12 19.26 39.55 -2.31
CA LEU A 12 19.44 38.26 -1.63
C LEU A 12 19.31 38.51 -0.12
N ASP A 13 18.22 38.02 0.47
CA ASP A 13 18.11 37.92 1.92
C ASP A 13 18.63 36.54 2.35
N ASP A 14 19.65 36.59 3.22
CA ASP A 14 20.25 35.48 3.95
C ASP A 14 19.18 34.66 4.68
N TYR A 15 19.11 33.36 4.39
CA TYR A 15 18.36 32.42 5.21
C TYR A 15 19.19 32.07 6.45
N ASP A 16 18.77 32.64 7.57
CA ASP A 16 19.33 32.47 8.90
C ASP A 16 19.16 31.02 9.39
N GLU A 17 20.26 30.30 9.49
CA GLU A 17 20.34 28.89 9.87
C GLU A 17 20.29 28.73 11.40
N LYS A 18 19.23 29.22 12.06
CA LYS A 18 19.02 29.02 13.50
C LYS A 18 17.54 28.96 13.83
N ASP A 19 17.03 27.73 13.95
CA ASP A 19 16.08 27.26 14.97
C ASP A 19 15.28 26.06 14.47
N ALA A 20 15.94 24.91 14.38
CA ALA A 20 15.29 23.60 14.27
C ALA A 20 15.77 22.68 15.41
N LYS A 21 15.54 23.11 16.66
CA LYS A 21 15.45 22.19 17.80
C LYS A 21 13.98 21.83 18.02
N GLY A 22 13.45 21.05 17.09
CA GLY A 22 12.18 20.35 17.21
C GLY A 22 12.39 18.97 16.62
N SER A 23 12.48 17.97 17.50
CA SER A 23 12.75 16.55 17.23
C SER A 23 12.20 16.10 15.88
N SER A 24 13.08 16.02 14.89
CA SER A 24 12.72 15.67 13.54
C SER A 24 12.92 14.15 13.41
N SER A 25 11.84 13.42 13.68
CA SER A 25 11.70 11.96 13.56
C SER A 25 11.73 11.55 12.07
N TRP A 26 12.83 11.83 11.37
CA TRP A 26 12.98 11.55 9.93
C TRP A 26 13.89 10.37 9.64
N LEU A 27 14.03 9.42 10.56
CA LEU A 27 14.80 8.19 10.33
C LEU A 27 14.07 6.98 10.91
N VAL A 28 12.93 6.61 10.33
CA VAL A 28 12.73 5.18 10.03
C VAL A 28 13.46 4.95 8.70
N GLY A 29 14.79 5.05 8.78
CA GLY A 29 15.69 4.68 7.70
C GLY A 29 15.96 3.19 7.84
N GLU A 30 15.96 2.51 6.69
CA GLU A 30 15.93 1.05 6.51
C GLU A 30 14.54 0.45 6.69
N ASP A 31 14.17 -0.41 5.73
CA ASP A 31 12.86 -1.06 5.65
C ASP A 31 12.63 -1.85 6.95
N MET A 32 11.85 -1.29 7.87
CA MET A 32 11.56 -1.89 9.19
C MET A 32 10.97 -3.31 9.08
N VAL A 33 10.44 -3.67 7.91
CA VAL A 33 9.87 -4.98 7.62
C VAL A 33 10.55 -5.59 6.41
N VAL A 34 11.02 -6.83 6.56
CA VAL A 34 11.50 -7.68 5.46
C VAL A 34 10.48 -8.78 5.21
N VAL A 35 9.95 -8.86 3.99
CA VAL A 35 8.97 -9.89 3.64
C VAL A 35 9.69 -11.13 3.11
N ASN A 36 9.45 -12.27 3.75
CA ASN A 36 10.16 -13.52 3.50
C ASN A 36 9.37 -14.51 2.64
N ARG A 37 8.04 -14.57 2.82
CA ARG A 37 7.12 -15.42 2.05
C ARG A 37 5.78 -14.71 1.90
N ILE A 38 5.19 -14.88 0.72
CA ILE A 38 3.81 -14.49 0.45
C ILE A 38 3.15 -15.71 -0.18
N GLU A 39 2.02 -16.13 0.36
CA GLU A 39 1.11 -17.06 -0.29
C GLU A 39 -0.24 -16.38 -0.48
N VAL A 40 -0.70 -16.34 -1.73
CA VAL A 40 -1.94 -15.66 -2.10
C VAL A 40 -2.75 -16.53 -3.04
N GLY A 41 -4.03 -16.68 -2.76
CA GLY A 41 -4.92 -17.49 -3.57
C GLY A 41 -6.39 -17.34 -3.21
N PRO A 42 -7.29 -18.04 -3.90
CA PRO A 42 -7.06 -18.65 -5.21
C PRO A 42 -6.71 -17.60 -6.28
N SER A 43 -5.90 -18.03 -7.24
CA SER A 43 -5.53 -17.34 -8.48
C SER A 43 -6.07 -18.15 -9.67
N ALA A 44 -6.20 -17.54 -10.85
CA ALA A 44 -6.90 -18.10 -12.02
C ALA A 44 -8.35 -18.51 -11.68
N CYS A 45 -9.08 -17.63 -11.01
CA CYS A 45 -10.47 -17.84 -10.58
C CYS A 45 -11.34 -16.61 -10.88
N PRO A 46 -12.67 -16.71 -10.83
CA PRO A 46 -13.54 -15.54 -10.89
C PRO A 46 -13.11 -14.43 -9.92
N VAL A 47 -13.10 -13.18 -10.38
CA VAL A 47 -12.65 -12.04 -9.58
C VAL A 47 -13.42 -11.87 -8.27
N THR A 48 -14.66 -12.36 -8.23
CA THR A 48 -15.57 -12.33 -7.07
C THR A 48 -15.32 -13.43 -6.05
N ASP A 49 -14.53 -14.45 -6.38
CA ASP A 49 -14.26 -15.56 -5.46
C ASP A 49 -13.50 -15.07 -4.22
N GLY A 50 -13.57 -15.86 -3.15
CA GLY A 50 -12.85 -15.58 -1.91
C GLY A 50 -11.35 -15.40 -2.11
N LEU A 51 -10.69 -14.75 -1.17
CA LEU A 51 -9.26 -14.47 -1.20
C LEU A 51 -8.65 -14.88 0.14
N GLU A 52 -7.52 -15.55 0.09
CA GLU A 52 -6.66 -15.94 1.20
C GLU A 52 -5.27 -15.34 0.95
N LEU A 53 -4.68 -14.77 1.99
CA LEU A 53 -3.36 -14.17 1.99
C LEU A 53 -2.65 -14.53 3.28
N GLU A 54 -1.49 -15.15 3.15
CA GLU A 54 -0.57 -15.45 4.24
C GLU A 54 0.79 -14.79 3.94
N VAL A 55 1.39 -14.16 4.94
CA VAL A 55 2.69 -13.51 4.81
C VAL A 55 3.56 -13.81 6.01
N ASP A 56 4.78 -14.28 5.74
CA ASP A 56 5.85 -14.35 6.72
C ASP A 56 6.78 -13.15 6.52
N PHE A 57 7.11 -12.47 7.61
CA PHE A 57 7.94 -11.27 7.58
C PHE A 57 8.78 -11.14 8.85
N ASP A 58 9.95 -10.51 8.75
CA ASP A 58 10.73 -10.07 9.88
C ASP A 58 10.46 -8.58 10.14
N ILE A 59 10.42 -8.19 11.42
CA ILE A 59 10.32 -6.78 11.83
C ILE A 59 11.48 -6.40 12.74
N ASP A 60 12.13 -5.27 12.46
CA ASP A 60 13.33 -4.84 13.20
C ASP A 60 13.02 -4.12 14.52
N ARG A 61 11.75 -3.81 14.77
CA ARG A 61 11.28 -3.13 16.00
C ARG A 61 9.89 -3.62 16.35
N GLU A 62 9.61 -3.67 17.65
CA GLU A 62 8.26 -3.99 18.12
C GLU A 62 7.22 -3.00 17.57
N ALA A 63 6.07 -3.53 17.15
CA ALA A 63 4.92 -2.76 16.70
C ALA A 63 3.70 -3.14 17.52
N GLN A 64 3.04 -2.15 18.13
CA GLN A 64 1.88 -2.34 19.00
C GLN A 64 0.58 -1.94 18.30
N GLU A 65 -0.53 -2.57 18.67
CA GLU A 65 -1.85 -2.34 18.07
C GLU A 65 -1.80 -2.35 16.52
N ALA A 66 -0.96 -3.22 15.96
CA ALA A 66 -0.67 -3.27 14.55
C ALA A 66 -1.78 -4.02 13.80
N GLN A 67 -2.19 -3.48 12.67
CA GLN A 67 -3.31 -3.98 11.90
C GLN A 67 -2.96 -4.01 10.41
N TRP A 68 -3.24 -5.14 9.77
CA TRP A 68 -3.18 -5.28 8.32
C TRP A 68 -4.50 -4.83 7.70
N GLU A 69 -4.44 -3.96 6.70
CA GLU A 69 -5.55 -3.54 5.85
C GLU A 69 -5.34 -4.08 4.44
N ILE A 70 -6.28 -4.87 3.93
CA ILE A 70 -6.20 -5.50 2.63
C ILE A 70 -7.18 -4.78 1.70
N LYS A 71 -6.67 -4.30 0.55
CA LYS A 71 -7.46 -3.58 -0.45
C LYS A 71 -7.11 -4.00 -1.86
N LEU A 72 -8.13 -4.05 -2.72
CA LEU A 72 -7.99 -4.18 -4.15
C LEU A 72 -8.12 -2.80 -4.79
N ILE A 73 -7.10 -2.38 -5.53
CA ILE A 73 -7.07 -1.14 -6.29
C ILE A 73 -7.25 -1.49 -7.75
N VAL A 74 -8.37 -1.08 -8.34
CA VAL A 74 -8.64 -1.22 -9.77
C VAL A 74 -8.41 0.13 -10.42
N ASP A 75 -7.32 0.23 -11.18
CA ASP A 75 -6.98 1.43 -11.92
C ASP A 75 -7.56 1.36 -13.34
N SER A 76 -8.37 2.35 -13.69
CA SER A 76 -8.81 2.58 -15.06
C SER A 76 -8.23 3.90 -15.59
N SER A 77 -8.29 4.11 -16.91
CA SER A 77 -7.81 5.33 -17.56
C SER A 77 -8.47 6.62 -17.07
N HIS A 78 -9.61 6.54 -16.37
CA HIS A 78 -10.39 7.70 -15.94
C HIS A 78 -10.62 7.76 -14.42
N THR A 79 -10.63 6.60 -13.74
CA THR A 79 -10.95 6.50 -12.31
C THR A 79 -10.15 5.39 -11.63
N ARG A 80 -9.70 5.68 -10.40
CA ARG A 80 -9.18 4.69 -9.46
C ARG A 80 -10.30 4.23 -8.54
N HIS A 81 -10.54 2.93 -8.49
CA HIS A 81 -11.47 2.32 -7.55
C HIS A 81 -10.68 1.60 -6.45
N ILE A 82 -10.93 1.97 -5.19
CA ILE A 82 -10.32 1.31 -4.04
C ILE A 82 -11.42 0.51 -3.33
N ILE A 83 -11.25 -0.80 -3.28
CA ILE A 83 -12.16 -1.72 -2.60
C ILE A 83 -11.43 -2.24 -1.36
N ILE A 84 -11.91 -1.88 -0.18
CA ILE A 84 -11.39 -2.45 1.07
C ILE A 84 -11.98 -3.86 1.21
N LEU A 85 -11.10 -4.87 1.23
CA LEU A 85 -11.52 -6.27 1.39
C LEU A 85 -11.72 -6.60 2.86
N GLY A 86 -10.90 -6.00 3.74
CA GLY A 86 -11.03 -6.12 5.18
C GLY A 86 -9.76 -5.72 5.89
N SER A 87 -9.72 -6.02 7.18
CA SER A 87 -8.53 -5.87 8.02
C SER A 87 -8.42 -7.02 9.02
N THR A 88 -7.22 -7.26 9.55
CA THR A 88 -7.05 -8.11 10.73
C THR A 88 -7.58 -7.40 11.97
N GLU A 89 -7.71 -8.11 13.08
CA GLU A 89 -7.77 -7.45 14.39
C GLU A 89 -6.40 -6.81 14.71
N PRO A 90 -6.36 -5.75 15.53
CA PRO A 90 -5.09 -5.21 16.04
C PRO A 90 -4.33 -6.28 16.85
N ASP A 91 -3.03 -6.39 16.62
CA ASP A 91 -2.14 -7.33 17.31
C ASP A 91 -0.75 -6.70 17.56
N ASP A 92 -0.01 -7.24 18.52
CA ASP A 92 1.35 -6.79 18.83
C ASP A 92 2.38 -7.71 18.16
N TYR A 93 3.27 -7.14 17.35
CA TYR A 93 4.38 -7.86 16.72
C TYR A 93 5.70 -7.58 17.44
N ALA A 94 6.37 -8.64 17.88
CA ALA A 94 7.69 -8.56 18.49
C ALA A 94 8.78 -8.44 17.41
N GLU A 95 9.95 -7.89 17.78
CA GLU A 95 11.13 -7.89 16.92
C GLU A 95 11.49 -9.33 16.46
N GLY A 96 11.83 -9.48 15.18
CA GLY A 96 12.15 -10.76 14.54
C GLY A 96 11.01 -11.32 13.69
N PRO A 97 10.91 -12.66 13.55
CA PRO A 97 9.99 -13.32 12.62
C PRO A 97 8.55 -13.32 13.12
N ASN A 98 7.64 -12.97 12.21
CA ASN A 98 6.21 -12.87 12.43
C ASN A 98 5.44 -13.41 11.21
N ASN A 99 4.16 -13.67 11.42
CA ASN A 99 3.23 -14.12 10.39
C ASN A 99 1.90 -13.38 10.53
N PHE A 100 1.19 -13.18 9.42
CA PHE A 100 -0.23 -12.90 9.47
C PHE A 100 -1.00 -13.69 8.41
N TYR A 101 -2.28 -13.92 8.71
CA TYR A 101 -3.22 -14.55 7.81
C TYR A 101 -4.48 -13.68 7.66
N PHE A 102 -4.97 -13.57 6.43
CA PHE A 102 -6.21 -12.89 6.09
C PHE A 102 -7.03 -13.74 5.11
N SER A 103 -8.35 -13.78 5.32
CA SER A 103 -9.26 -14.43 4.37
C SER A 103 -10.60 -13.71 4.28
N VAL A 104 -11.16 -13.66 3.07
CA VAL A 104 -12.55 -13.25 2.81
C VAL A 104 -13.26 -14.28 1.94
N PRO A 105 -14.53 -14.61 2.22
CA PRO A 105 -15.25 -15.64 1.47
C PRO A 105 -15.61 -15.20 0.04
N SER A 106 -15.67 -13.90 -0.22
CA SER A 106 -15.91 -13.33 -1.56
C SER A 106 -15.40 -11.90 -1.66
N VAL A 107 -15.06 -11.49 -2.88
CA VAL A 107 -14.64 -10.12 -3.20
C VAL A 107 -15.82 -9.37 -3.81
N ASN A 108 -16.22 -8.28 -3.16
CA ASN A 108 -17.31 -7.43 -3.63
C ASN A 108 -16.81 -6.35 -4.60
N ILE A 109 -16.99 -6.57 -5.90
CA ILE A 109 -16.66 -5.61 -6.97
C ILE A 109 -17.82 -4.67 -7.33
N SER A 110 -18.88 -4.61 -6.51
CA SER A 110 -20.02 -3.73 -6.78
C SER A 110 -19.56 -2.27 -6.93
N GLY A 111 -19.98 -1.63 -8.01
CA GLY A 111 -19.62 -0.24 -8.31
C GLY A 111 -18.39 -0.08 -9.20
N VAL A 112 -17.69 -1.16 -9.54
CA VAL A 112 -16.69 -1.17 -10.62
C VAL A 112 -17.37 -1.48 -11.95
N LYS A 113 -17.12 -0.67 -12.97
CA LYS A 113 -17.67 -0.93 -14.31
C LYS A 113 -16.94 -2.13 -14.94
N PRO A 114 -17.61 -3.00 -15.71
CA PRO A 114 -16.98 -4.15 -16.37
C PRO A 114 -15.72 -3.79 -17.16
N GLY A 115 -15.76 -2.73 -17.97
CA GLY A 115 -14.58 -2.28 -18.75
C GLY A 115 -13.44 -1.69 -17.93
N ALA A 116 -13.63 -1.44 -16.63
CA ALA A 116 -12.55 -1.09 -15.71
C ALA A 116 -11.97 -2.33 -15.00
N LEU A 117 -12.66 -3.48 -15.06
CA LEU A 117 -12.14 -4.72 -14.48
C LEU A 117 -11.08 -5.34 -15.38
N THR A 118 -11.16 -5.21 -16.70
CA THR A 118 -10.19 -5.83 -17.64
C THR A 118 -8.81 -5.16 -17.68
N SER A 119 -8.50 -4.26 -16.74
CA SER A 119 -7.17 -3.66 -16.57
C SER A 119 -6.40 -4.31 -15.43
N ALA A 120 -5.08 -4.13 -15.42
CA ALA A 120 -4.27 -4.49 -14.27
C ALA A 120 -4.62 -3.60 -13.06
N GLY A 121 -4.83 -4.24 -11.92
CA GLY A 121 -4.98 -3.63 -10.61
C GLY A 121 -3.88 -4.05 -9.64
N LEU A 122 -4.01 -3.64 -8.39
CA LEU A 122 -3.10 -3.99 -7.30
C LEU A 122 -3.89 -4.56 -6.12
N LEU A 123 -3.44 -5.70 -5.60
CA LEU A 123 -3.80 -6.16 -4.27
C LEU A 123 -2.74 -5.61 -3.31
N VAL A 124 -3.17 -4.83 -2.33
CA VAL A 124 -2.28 -4.17 -1.37
C VAL A 124 -2.62 -4.63 0.05
N ALA A 125 -1.62 -5.13 0.76
CA ALA A 125 -1.67 -5.36 2.19
C ALA A 125 -0.83 -4.29 2.89
N SER A 126 -1.47 -3.42 3.66
CA SER A 126 -0.84 -2.32 4.37
C SER A 126 -0.79 -2.61 5.86
N LEU A 127 0.39 -2.63 6.47
CA LEU A 127 0.55 -2.72 7.93
C LEU A 127 0.64 -1.31 8.53
N LYS A 128 -0.20 -1.03 9.52
CA LYS A 128 -0.20 0.22 10.30
C LYS A 128 -0.17 -0.16 11.77
N GLY A 129 0.53 0.59 12.61
CA GLY A 129 0.62 0.28 14.04
C GLY A 129 1.28 1.40 14.82
N THR A 130 1.61 1.15 16.08
CA THR A 130 2.31 2.08 16.96
C THR A 130 3.75 1.59 17.15
N VAL A 131 4.74 2.41 16.79
CA VAL A 131 6.17 2.09 16.93
C VAL A 131 6.82 3.20 17.74
N GLY A 132 7.48 2.85 18.86
CA GLY A 132 8.10 3.84 19.75
C GLY A 132 7.13 4.84 20.37
N GLY A 133 5.83 4.52 20.42
CA GLY A 133 4.76 5.38 20.94
C GLY A 133 4.01 6.22 19.91
N ASP A 134 4.44 6.21 18.64
CA ASP A 134 3.80 6.96 17.55
C ASP A 134 3.06 6.03 16.59
N LYS A 135 1.85 6.42 16.16
CA LYS A 135 1.12 5.72 15.11
C LYS A 135 1.77 5.97 13.74
N VAL A 136 2.16 4.90 13.07
CA VAL A 136 2.89 4.94 11.79
C VAL A 136 2.30 3.96 10.78
N HIS A 137 2.50 4.27 9.50
CA HIS A 137 2.42 3.28 8.43
C HIS A 137 3.76 2.55 8.39
N ILE A 138 3.72 1.21 8.51
CA ILE A 138 4.92 0.40 8.67
C ILE A 138 5.39 -0.12 7.30
N VAL A 139 4.50 -0.76 6.53
CA VAL A 139 4.85 -1.32 5.21
C VAL A 139 3.62 -1.45 4.30
N ASP A 140 3.86 -1.43 2.99
CA ASP A 140 2.90 -1.84 1.96
C ASP A 140 3.47 -3.02 1.15
N ILE A 141 2.76 -4.13 1.14
CA ILE A 141 3.00 -5.25 0.22
C ILE A 141 2.06 -5.09 -0.96
N LYS A 142 2.61 -5.03 -2.18
CA LYS A 142 1.84 -4.81 -3.41
C LYS A 142 2.02 -5.98 -4.36
N MET A 143 0.91 -6.65 -4.66
CA MET A 143 0.82 -7.71 -5.66
C MET A 143 0.06 -7.18 -6.87
N VAL A 144 0.48 -7.58 -8.07
CA VAL A 144 -0.24 -7.23 -9.30
C VAL A 144 -1.44 -8.16 -9.45
N VAL A 145 -2.59 -7.59 -9.78
CA VAL A 145 -3.79 -8.35 -10.12
C VAL A 145 -4.11 -8.08 -11.57
N GLN A 146 -4.02 -9.09 -12.43
CA GLN A 146 -4.51 -9.00 -13.79
C GLN A 146 -5.89 -9.63 -13.85
N VAL A 147 -6.81 -8.97 -14.54
CA VAL A 147 -8.15 -9.50 -14.73
C VAL A 147 -8.45 -9.53 -16.22
N GLU A 148 -8.90 -10.68 -16.68
CA GLU A 148 -9.24 -10.94 -18.08
C GLU A 148 -10.69 -11.41 -18.19
N GLU A 149 -11.32 -11.17 -19.34
CA GLU A 149 -12.65 -11.69 -19.62
C GLU A 149 -12.54 -13.00 -20.40
N GLU A 150 -13.00 -14.10 -19.80
CA GLU A 150 -13.02 -15.44 -20.39
C GLU A 150 -14.44 -16.01 -20.28
N ASP A 151 -15.03 -16.42 -21.42
CA ASP A 151 -16.39 -16.99 -21.48
C ASP A 151 -17.47 -16.17 -20.73
N GLY A 152 -17.32 -14.84 -20.70
CA GLY A 152 -18.23 -13.90 -20.03
C GLY A 152 -18.03 -13.79 -18.51
N GLN A 153 -16.95 -14.35 -17.98
CA GLN A 153 -16.52 -14.21 -16.59
C GLN A 153 -15.23 -13.40 -16.50
N PHE A 154 -15.10 -12.59 -15.46
CA PHE A 154 -13.85 -11.89 -15.15
C PHE A 154 -12.98 -12.80 -14.30
N ILE A 155 -11.89 -13.29 -14.87
CA ILE A 155 -10.93 -14.18 -14.21
C ILE A 155 -9.76 -13.34 -13.71
N ARG A 156 -9.44 -13.45 -12.42
CA ARG A 156 -8.29 -12.78 -11.81
C ARG A 156 -7.09 -13.71 -11.71
N ASN A 157 -5.92 -13.14 -11.98
CA ASN A 157 -4.61 -13.71 -11.73
C ASN A 157 -3.84 -12.77 -10.80
N ILE A 158 -3.29 -13.32 -9.73
CA ILE A 158 -2.52 -12.56 -8.74
C ILE A 158 -1.06 -12.96 -8.87
N PHE A 159 -0.17 -11.97 -9.02
CA PHE A 159 1.27 -12.18 -9.14
C PHE A 159 1.96 -11.84 -7.84
N ASN A 160 2.63 -12.84 -7.29
CA ASN A 160 3.47 -12.74 -6.11
C ASN A 160 4.77 -11.99 -6.45
N PRO A 161 5.13 -10.89 -5.77
CA PRO A 161 6.35 -10.13 -6.07
C PRO A 161 7.65 -10.85 -5.66
N LEU A 162 7.57 -11.95 -4.90
CA LEU A 162 8.72 -12.75 -4.51
C LEU A 162 9.00 -13.94 -5.46
N GLU A 163 8.16 -14.13 -6.47
CA GLU A 163 8.29 -15.18 -7.50
C GLU A 163 8.85 -14.66 -8.83
#